data_AF-A0A926D6Q8-F1
#
_entry.id   AF-A0A926D6Q8-F1
#
_cell.length_a   1.000
_cell.length_b   1.000
_cell.length_c   1.000
_cell.angle_alpha   90.00
_cell.angle_beta   90.00
_cell.angle_gamma   90.00
#
_symmetry.space_group_name_H-M   'P 1'
#
loop_
_entity.id
_entity.type
_entity.pdbx_description
1 polymer ?
#
loop_
_entity_poly.entity_id
_entity_poly.type
_entity_poly.pdbx_seq_one_letter_code
_entity_poly.pdbx_strand_id
1 'polypeptide(L)'
;MKKVFCLFFTAVLLACSLCGCVVLPEKKTSYPDGSQIPGSSSVKQPKNTNAEDVALKTLQQKINYHSKGAGVAFIGYVDSQSTEAELRSYITDGKVGKTYPFILNAPMFLTEGQELYAIVPPCDKGRITVYASDITEDGQYTDDRTSPLYEGKNGEPLLLRCNLSEIYSNVLVTATDGGGAIDFRPSLSMENGHLQEIAGVYDFSIYEETPDERSVQIATEILLEADEVKNAVESGMKIIYTGDTQMIEGRPCLLFALGTDSEEQFVREHYYGVCDNLIYVYDAVSDTWAVLGRE
;
A
#
# COMPACT_ATOMS: atom_id res chain seq x y z
N MET A 1 30.94 -27.06 -35.97
CA MET A 1 31.89 -26.00 -35.54
C MET A 1 31.39 -24.64 -36.01
N LYS A 2 30.66 -23.91 -35.16
CA LYS A 2 30.41 -22.46 -35.32
C LYS A 2 30.45 -21.83 -33.93
N LYS A 3 31.11 -20.68 -33.86
CA LYS A 3 31.82 -20.14 -32.70
C LYS A 3 30.88 -19.55 -31.65
N VAL A 4 31.15 -19.89 -30.39
CA VAL A 4 30.62 -19.26 -29.18
C VAL A 4 31.29 -17.90 -29.01
N PHE A 5 30.52 -16.83 -28.85
CA PHE A 5 31.03 -15.51 -28.49
C PHE A 5 30.67 -15.27 -27.02
N CYS A 6 31.64 -15.51 -26.13
CA CYS A 6 31.57 -15.13 -24.73
C CYS A 6 31.81 -13.62 -24.62
N LEU A 7 30.80 -12.86 -24.21
CA LEU A 7 30.95 -11.46 -23.84
C LEU A 7 30.93 -11.37 -22.31
N PHE A 8 32.12 -11.16 -21.74
CA PHE A 8 32.33 -10.83 -20.34
C PHE A 8 31.81 -9.41 -20.07
N PHE A 9 30.77 -9.27 -19.25
CA PHE A 9 30.41 -7.99 -18.64
C PHE A 9 30.98 -7.93 -17.22
N THR A 10 32.08 -7.18 -17.07
CA THR A 10 32.66 -6.83 -15.77
C THR A 10 31.82 -5.73 -15.12
N ALA A 11 31.37 -6.00 -13.89
CA ALA A 11 30.65 -5.08 -13.03
C ALA A 11 31.52 -3.87 -12.60
N VAL A 12 30.92 -2.67 -12.58
CA VAL A 12 31.44 -1.51 -11.86
C VAL A 12 30.37 -1.07 -10.87
N LEU A 13 30.55 -1.46 -9.62
CA LEU A 13 29.83 -0.96 -8.45
C LEU A 13 30.37 0.43 -8.10
N LEU A 14 29.55 1.47 -8.27
CA LEU A 14 29.86 2.80 -7.76
C LEU A 14 29.33 2.92 -6.32
N ALA A 15 30.20 2.63 -5.35
CA ALA A 15 29.97 2.92 -3.94
C ALA A 15 30.47 4.34 -3.63
N CYS A 16 29.55 5.30 -3.47
CA CYS A 16 29.89 6.61 -2.90
C CYS A 16 29.56 6.61 -1.41
N SER A 17 30.55 6.22 -0.60
CA SER A 17 30.56 6.52 0.84
C SER A 17 31.02 7.97 1.05
N LEU A 18 30.21 8.79 1.71
CA LEU A 18 30.68 10.03 2.32
C LEU A 18 30.88 9.80 3.82
N CYS A 19 32.14 9.54 4.19
CA CYS A 19 32.72 9.87 5.49
C CYS A 19 32.60 11.39 5.67
N GLY A 20 32.20 12.00 6.79
CA GLY A 20 32.51 11.74 8.18
C GLY A 20 33.15 13.01 8.74
N CYS A 21 32.46 13.74 9.61
CA CYS A 21 33.07 14.76 10.46
C CYS A 21 33.13 14.22 11.89
N VAL A 22 34.31 13.72 12.25
CA VAL A 22 34.70 13.36 13.62
C VAL A 22 35.24 14.61 14.32
N VAL A 23 34.71 14.91 15.50
CA VAL A 23 35.35 15.78 16.50
C VAL A 23 36.02 14.88 17.54
N LEU A 24 37.33 15.06 17.75
CA LEU A 24 38.16 14.37 18.74
C LEU A 24 38.19 15.13 20.08
N PRO A 25 38.62 14.49 21.20
CA PRO A 25 38.14 14.76 22.56
C PRO A 25 39.08 15.64 23.40
N GLU A 26 38.55 16.23 24.46
CA GLU A 26 39.34 16.68 25.61
C GLU A 26 38.87 16.08 26.95
N LYS A 27 39.81 15.30 27.53
CA LYS A 27 40.26 15.24 28.93
C LYS A 27 39.33 14.69 30.04
N LYS A 28 39.79 13.58 30.63
CA LYS A 28 39.33 12.94 31.87
C LYS A 28 39.82 13.66 33.13
N THR A 29 39.01 13.64 34.20
CA THR A 29 39.46 13.60 35.61
C THR A 29 38.54 12.72 36.49
N SER A 30 39.14 11.61 36.97
CA SER A 30 38.98 10.81 38.22
C SER A 30 37.73 10.85 39.14
N TYR A 31 37.08 9.66 39.28
CA TYR A 31 36.57 8.85 40.44
C TYR A 31 36.30 9.43 41.87
N PRO A 32 35.59 8.71 42.79
CA PRO A 32 34.42 7.80 42.70
C PRO A 32 33.35 8.00 43.82
N ASP A 33 32.28 7.17 43.79
CA ASP A 33 31.56 6.53 44.94
C ASP A 33 30.06 6.86 45.19
N GLY A 34 29.29 5.77 45.32
CA GLY A 34 28.16 5.56 46.25
C GLY A 34 26.80 6.21 46.02
N SER A 35 25.79 5.43 45.57
CA SER A 35 24.53 5.16 46.30
C SER A 35 23.42 4.50 45.45
N GLN A 36 22.64 3.63 46.09
CA GLN A 36 21.57 2.79 45.54
C GLN A 36 20.20 3.50 45.43
N ILE A 37 19.47 3.28 44.30
CA ILE A 37 18.02 2.90 44.09
C ILE A 37 16.90 3.78 44.75
N PRO A 38 15.63 3.96 44.23
CA PRO A 38 14.92 3.37 43.06
C PRO A 38 14.14 4.35 42.14
N GLY A 39 13.76 3.86 40.95
CA GLY A 39 12.38 3.95 40.40
C GLY A 39 11.81 5.30 39.95
N SER A 40 11.62 5.45 38.63
CA SER A 40 10.60 6.36 38.07
C SER A 40 10.20 5.93 36.66
N SER A 41 9.15 5.11 36.62
CA SER A 41 8.02 5.14 35.69
C SER A 41 8.29 5.52 34.23
N SER A 42 8.42 4.50 33.38
CA SER A 42 7.95 4.60 31.99
C SER A 42 6.43 4.79 32.02
N VAL A 43 5.98 5.97 31.63
CA VAL A 43 4.56 6.27 31.41
C VAL A 43 4.08 5.36 30.28
N LYS A 44 3.45 4.23 30.62
CA LYS A 44 2.59 3.50 29.69
C LYS A 44 1.35 4.36 29.49
N GLN A 45 1.21 4.89 28.28
CA GLN A 45 -0.04 5.45 27.80
C GLN A 45 -1.15 4.40 27.99
N PRO A 46 -2.32 4.76 28.53
CA PRO A 46 -3.37 3.77 28.78
C PRO A 46 -3.90 3.26 27.44
N LYS A 47 -3.70 1.95 27.21
CA LYS A 47 -4.28 1.22 26.09
C LYS A 47 -5.80 1.33 26.20
N ASN A 48 -6.44 2.00 25.24
CA ASN A 48 -7.89 2.21 25.26
C ASN A 48 -8.60 0.97 24.69
N THR A 49 -8.34 -0.19 25.30
CA THR A 49 -8.72 -1.54 24.84
C THR A 49 -10.22 -1.62 24.47
N ASN A 50 -11.09 -0.95 25.22
CA ASN A 50 -12.52 -0.95 24.96
C ASN A 50 -12.91 -0.34 23.60
N ALA A 51 -12.20 0.68 23.11
CA ALA A 51 -12.53 1.32 21.84
C ALA A 51 -12.10 0.45 20.64
N GLU A 52 -10.92 -0.18 20.74
CA GLU A 52 -10.43 -1.12 19.73
C GLU A 52 -11.33 -2.34 19.62
N ASP A 53 -11.79 -2.88 20.75
CA ASP A 53 -12.73 -4.01 20.79
C ASP A 53 -14.07 -3.66 20.12
N VAL A 54 -14.59 -2.44 20.33
CA VAL A 54 -15.82 -1.97 19.67
C VAL A 54 -15.62 -1.82 18.16
N ALA A 55 -14.48 -1.29 17.72
CA ALA A 55 -14.17 -1.15 16.29
C ALA A 55 -14.06 -2.51 15.59
N LEU A 56 -13.36 -3.48 16.21
CA LEU A 56 -13.29 -4.85 15.72
C LEU A 56 -14.68 -5.49 15.63
N LYS A 57 -15.48 -5.40 16.69
CA LYS A 57 -16.85 -5.93 16.70
C LYS A 57 -17.74 -5.31 15.62
N THR A 58 -17.56 -4.01 15.35
CA THR A 58 -18.28 -3.31 14.28
C THR A 58 -17.89 -3.85 12.90
N LEU A 59 -16.60 -4.07 12.64
CA LEU A 59 -16.16 -4.67 11.38
C LEU A 59 -16.66 -6.12 11.23
N GLN A 60 -16.59 -6.92 12.31
CA GLN A 60 -17.12 -8.29 12.35
C GLN A 60 -18.61 -8.35 11.97
N GLN A 61 -19.42 -7.40 12.47
CA GLN A 61 -20.83 -7.29 12.08
C GLN A 61 -21.01 -7.00 10.59
N LYS A 62 -20.19 -6.11 10.01
CA LYS A 62 -20.21 -5.83 8.56
C LYS A 62 -19.84 -7.07 7.75
N ILE A 63 -18.77 -7.77 8.13
CA ILE A 63 -18.33 -9.02 7.48
C ILE A 63 -19.48 -10.04 7.51
N ASN A 64 -20.10 -10.24 8.67
CA ASN A 64 -21.20 -11.19 8.80
C ASN A 64 -22.45 -10.80 7.98
N TYR A 65 -22.69 -9.50 7.79
CA TYR A 65 -23.78 -9.00 6.96
C TYR A 65 -23.53 -9.23 5.46
N HIS A 66 -22.31 -8.96 4.98
CA HIS A 66 -22.00 -8.95 3.55
C HIS A 66 -21.45 -10.27 3.00
N SER A 67 -20.60 -10.98 3.74
CA SER A 67 -19.89 -12.16 3.22
C SER A 67 -20.08 -13.43 4.05
N LYS A 68 -20.37 -13.28 5.35
CA LYS A 68 -20.49 -14.37 6.36
C LYS A 68 -19.22 -15.21 6.59
N GLY A 69 -18.16 -15.03 5.79
CA GLY A 69 -16.94 -15.82 5.88
C GLY A 69 -15.81 -15.06 6.57
N ALA A 70 -15.07 -14.23 5.84
CA ALA A 70 -13.96 -13.44 6.37
C ALA A 70 -14.01 -12.00 5.86
N GLY A 71 -13.38 -11.08 6.59
CA GLY A 71 -12.97 -9.79 6.06
C GLY A 71 -11.51 -9.88 5.63
N VAL A 72 -11.17 -9.33 4.47
CA VAL A 72 -9.79 -9.22 4.00
C VAL A 72 -9.51 -7.81 3.51
N ALA A 73 -8.36 -7.27 3.84
CA ALA A 73 -7.83 -6.05 3.25
C ALA A 73 -6.39 -6.29 2.80
N PHE A 74 -6.12 -6.02 1.53
CA PHE A 74 -4.78 -5.72 1.05
C PHE A 74 -4.29 -4.40 1.64
N ILE A 75 -3.14 -4.43 2.29
CA ILE A 75 -2.49 -3.26 2.90
C ILE A 75 -1.51 -2.63 1.91
N GLY A 76 -0.77 -3.45 1.18
CA GLY A 76 0.22 -3.00 0.21
C GLY A 76 1.36 -4.00 0.00
N TYR A 77 2.26 -3.63 -0.91
CA TYR A 77 3.49 -4.36 -1.15
C TYR A 77 4.58 -3.94 -0.15
N VAL A 78 5.32 -4.93 0.36
CA VAL A 78 6.38 -4.75 1.35
C VAL A 78 7.62 -5.55 0.96
N ASP A 79 8.78 -5.18 1.50
CA ASP A 79 10.00 -5.95 1.26
C ASP A 79 9.91 -7.33 1.93
N SER A 80 10.34 -8.37 1.22
CA SER A 80 10.42 -9.74 1.73
C SER A 80 11.31 -9.89 2.97
N GLN A 81 12.20 -8.93 3.22
CA GLN A 81 13.10 -8.86 4.37
C GLN A 81 12.64 -7.87 5.43
N SER A 82 11.50 -7.17 5.24
CA SER A 82 10.99 -6.23 6.24
C SER A 82 10.76 -6.92 7.59
N THR A 83 11.24 -6.27 8.64
CA THR A 83 11.01 -6.67 10.03
C THR A 83 9.59 -6.34 10.47
N GLU A 84 9.09 -7.02 11.50
CA GLU A 84 7.77 -6.72 12.08
C GLU A 84 7.64 -5.25 12.51
N ALA A 85 8.71 -4.63 13.03
CA ALA A 85 8.70 -3.22 13.42
C ALA A 85 8.50 -2.27 12.24
N GLU A 86 9.19 -2.52 11.12
CA GLU A 86 9.03 -1.74 9.88
C GLU A 86 7.63 -1.92 9.30
N LEU A 87 7.11 -3.15 9.29
CA LEU A 87 5.75 -3.45 8.82
C LEU A 87 4.70 -2.75 9.70
N ARG A 88 4.86 -2.75 11.02
CA ARG A 88 3.96 -2.01 11.92
C ARG A 88 4.01 -0.51 11.68
N SER A 89 5.18 0.06 11.40
CA SER A 89 5.29 1.48 11.01
C SER A 89 4.54 1.74 9.70
N TYR A 90 4.78 0.90 8.70
CA TYR A 90 4.11 0.99 7.39
C TYR A 90 2.57 0.95 7.52
N ILE A 91 2.04 0.02 8.30
CA ILE A 91 0.59 -0.07 8.55
C ILE A 91 0.08 1.17 9.31
N THR A 92 0.83 1.66 10.29
CA THR A 92 0.46 2.85 11.09
C THR A 92 0.30 4.09 10.22
N ASP A 93 1.19 4.28 9.26
CA ASP A 93 1.16 5.42 8.35
C ASP A 93 0.14 5.24 7.22
N GLY A 94 -0.22 3.99 6.90
CA GLY A 94 -1.19 3.61 5.89
C GLY A 94 -2.66 3.89 6.24
N LYS A 95 -3.50 3.99 5.20
CA LYS A 95 -4.94 4.28 5.32
C LYS A 95 -5.69 3.21 6.13
N VAL A 96 -5.35 1.94 5.91
CA VAL A 96 -5.98 0.80 6.61
C VAL A 96 -5.70 0.87 8.11
N GLY A 97 -4.45 1.08 8.53
CA GLY A 97 -4.12 1.18 9.96
C GLY A 97 -4.72 2.40 10.65
N LYS A 98 -4.83 3.54 9.94
CA LYS A 98 -5.53 4.73 10.45
C LYS A 98 -7.04 4.50 10.61
N THR A 99 -7.65 3.76 9.70
CA THR A 99 -9.10 3.50 9.69
C THR A 99 -9.49 2.38 10.66
N TYR A 100 -8.63 1.38 10.81
CA TYR A 100 -8.83 0.21 11.66
C TYR A 100 -7.65 0.03 12.64
N PRO A 101 -7.50 0.90 13.67
CA PRO A 101 -6.34 0.89 14.55
C PRO A 101 -6.12 -0.43 15.31
N PHE A 102 -7.17 -1.21 15.55
CA PHE A 102 -7.06 -2.51 16.24
C PHE A 102 -6.16 -3.50 15.49
N ILE A 103 -6.00 -3.37 14.16
CA ILE A 103 -5.14 -4.24 13.34
C ILE A 103 -3.68 -4.09 13.76
N LEU A 104 -3.26 -2.92 14.26
CA LEU A 104 -1.89 -2.68 14.71
C LEU A 104 -1.50 -3.55 15.91
N ASN A 105 -2.46 -4.14 16.61
CA ASN A 105 -2.24 -5.06 17.72
C ASN A 105 -2.39 -6.54 17.32
N ALA A 106 -2.75 -6.84 16.06
CA ALA A 106 -2.93 -8.20 15.60
C ALA A 106 -1.61 -8.99 15.58
N PRO A 107 -1.65 -10.31 15.83
CA PRO A 107 -0.55 -11.21 15.49
C PRO A 107 -0.17 -11.07 14.02
N MET A 108 1.12 -11.22 13.74
CA MET A 108 1.67 -11.18 12.41
C MET A 108 2.28 -12.53 12.06
N PHE A 109 1.89 -13.07 10.91
CA PHE A 109 2.50 -14.25 10.33
C PHE A 109 3.14 -13.88 8.99
N LEU A 110 4.45 -14.10 8.88
CA LEU A 110 5.25 -13.69 7.75
C LEU A 110 5.75 -14.93 7.01
N THR A 111 5.17 -15.22 5.85
CA THR A 111 5.74 -16.18 4.91
C THR A 111 6.65 -15.47 3.91
N GLU A 112 7.20 -16.24 2.97
CA GLU A 112 7.80 -15.66 1.78
C GLU A 112 6.73 -14.90 0.97
N GLY A 113 7.15 -13.84 0.29
CA GLY A 113 6.28 -12.96 -0.48
C GLY A 113 6.38 -11.50 -0.10
N GLN A 114 5.64 -10.69 -0.86
CA GLN A 114 5.68 -9.23 -0.77
C GLN A 114 4.31 -8.61 -0.54
N GLU A 115 3.23 -9.39 -0.53
CA GLU A 115 1.89 -8.86 -0.33
C GLU A 115 1.50 -8.94 1.14
N LEU A 116 1.13 -7.79 1.74
CA LEU A 116 0.70 -7.70 3.12
C LEU A 116 -0.82 -7.54 3.20
N TYR A 117 -1.45 -8.40 3.98
CA TYR A 117 -2.90 -8.45 4.19
C TYR A 117 -3.27 -8.34 5.67
N ALA A 118 -4.45 -7.78 5.95
CA ALA A 118 -5.17 -7.96 7.20
C ALA A 118 -6.37 -8.88 6.98
N ILE A 119 -6.55 -9.87 7.85
CA ILE A 119 -7.62 -10.86 7.77
C ILE A 119 -8.37 -10.85 9.09
N VAL A 120 -9.70 -10.75 9.03
CA VAL A 120 -10.57 -10.63 10.21
C VAL A 120 -11.62 -11.74 10.17
N PRO A 121 -11.71 -12.61 11.20
CA PRO A 121 -12.78 -13.59 11.29
C PRO A 121 -14.13 -12.89 11.50
N PRO A 122 -15.26 -13.52 11.15
CA PRO A 122 -16.56 -12.85 11.11
C PRO A 122 -17.17 -12.63 12.51
N CYS A 123 -16.66 -13.31 13.54
CA CYS A 123 -17.15 -13.25 14.91
C CYS A 123 -16.10 -13.73 15.93
N ASP A 124 -16.44 -13.66 17.23
CA ASP A 124 -15.54 -14.09 18.33
C ASP A 124 -15.34 -15.60 18.46
N LYS A 125 -16.14 -16.41 17.78
CA LYS A 125 -15.95 -17.87 17.70
C LYS A 125 -15.13 -18.25 16.48
N GLY A 126 -15.02 -17.35 15.51
CA GLY A 126 -14.32 -17.59 14.27
C GLY A 126 -12.81 -17.59 14.44
N ARG A 127 -12.11 -18.35 13.61
CA ARG A 127 -10.66 -18.51 13.69
C ARG A 127 -10.05 -18.48 12.30
N ILE A 128 -8.88 -17.88 12.20
CA ILE A 128 -8.06 -17.88 10.99
C ILE A 128 -6.96 -18.94 11.12
N THR A 129 -6.85 -19.79 10.11
CA THR A 129 -5.78 -20.79 9.98
C THR A 129 -5.12 -20.63 8.61
N VAL A 130 -3.79 -20.71 8.58
CA VAL A 130 -2.99 -20.58 7.35
C VAL A 130 -2.28 -21.89 7.08
N TYR A 131 -2.33 -22.36 5.84
CA TYR A 131 -1.70 -23.58 5.36
C TYR A 131 -0.74 -23.25 4.22
N ALA A 132 0.28 -24.09 4.03
CA ALA A 132 1.11 -24.02 2.85
C ALA A 132 0.29 -24.42 1.62
N SER A 133 0.48 -23.68 0.52
CA SER A 133 -0.12 -23.99 -0.78
C SER A 133 0.97 -23.92 -1.84
N ASP A 134 1.07 -24.96 -2.66
CA ASP A 134 2.01 -25.05 -3.77
C ASP A 134 1.25 -25.19 -5.10
N ILE A 135 1.97 -25.01 -6.20
CA ILE A 135 1.46 -25.27 -7.54
C ILE A 135 2.21 -26.45 -8.17
N THR A 136 1.47 -27.39 -8.73
CA THR A 136 2.02 -28.49 -9.54
C THR A 136 2.55 -27.99 -10.88
N GLU A 137 3.35 -28.80 -11.57
CA GLU A 137 3.80 -28.50 -12.95
C GLU A 137 2.63 -28.21 -13.92
N ASP A 138 1.46 -28.81 -13.69
CA ASP A 138 0.23 -28.59 -14.48
C ASP A 138 -0.57 -27.33 -14.08
N GLY A 139 -0.06 -26.49 -13.18
CA GLY A 139 -0.72 -25.25 -12.75
C GLY A 139 -1.88 -25.42 -11.76
N GLN A 140 -1.98 -26.56 -11.07
CA GLN A 140 -3.02 -26.83 -10.07
C GLN A 140 -2.50 -26.60 -8.65
N TYR A 141 -3.34 -26.08 -7.77
CA TYR A 141 -2.98 -25.92 -6.37
C TYR A 141 -2.96 -27.25 -5.61
N THR A 142 -1.97 -27.39 -4.73
CA THR A 142 -1.85 -28.47 -3.75
C THR A 142 -1.69 -27.89 -2.36
N ASP A 143 -2.60 -28.24 -1.45
CA ASP A 143 -2.66 -27.67 -0.09
C ASP A 143 -2.21 -28.69 0.96
N ASP A 144 -1.24 -28.32 1.80
CA ASP A 144 -0.89 -29.12 2.98
C ASP A 144 -1.79 -28.73 4.17
N ARG A 145 -2.94 -29.39 4.26
CA ARG A 145 -3.88 -29.22 5.37
C ARG A 145 -3.53 -30.03 6.63
N THR A 146 -2.48 -30.84 6.57
CA THR A 146 -2.08 -31.71 7.68
C THR A 146 -1.20 -31.00 8.69
N SER A 147 -0.51 -29.94 8.26
CA SER A 147 0.38 -29.13 9.09
C SER A 147 0.12 -27.63 8.89
N PRO A 148 -0.82 -27.04 9.65
CA PRO A 148 -1.04 -25.59 9.64
C PRO A 148 0.26 -24.82 9.88
N LEU A 149 0.51 -23.81 9.06
CA LEU A 149 1.61 -22.85 9.25
C LEU A 149 1.31 -21.90 10.41
N TYR A 150 0.04 -21.53 10.57
CA TYR A 150 -0.43 -20.66 11.63
C TYR A 150 -1.84 -21.05 12.07
N GLU A 151 -2.07 -21.08 13.38
CA GLU A 151 -3.40 -21.20 13.99
C GLU A 151 -3.65 -20.02 14.93
N GLY A 152 -4.59 -19.16 14.56
CA GLY A 152 -4.98 -18.02 15.38
C GLY A 152 -5.88 -18.39 16.55
N LYS A 153 -6.10 -17.44 17.46
CA LYS A 153 -7.13 -17.58 18.51
C LYS A 153 -8.50 -17.20 17.95
N ASN A 154 -9.54 -17.61 18.67
CA ASN A 154 -10.91 -17.26 18.30
C ASN A 154 -11.11 -15.73 18.37
N GLY A 155 -11.76 -15.17 17.35
CA GLY A 155 -12.06 -13.76 17.21
C GLY A 155 -10.89 -12.86 16.85
N GLU A 156 -9.68 -13.40 16.77
CA GLU A 156 -8.46 -12.61 16.59
C GLU A 156 -8.20 -12.33 15.10
N PRO A 157 -7.96 -11.07 14.72
CA PRO A 157 -7.44 -10.74 13.39
C PRO A 157 -6.03 -11.30 13.15
N LEU A 158 -5.62 -11.38 11.90
CA LEU A 158 -4.28 -11.77 11.48
C LEU A 158 -3.71 -10.73 10.49
N LEU A 159 -2.47 -10.32 10.71
CA LEU A 159 -1.63 -9.71 9.67
C LEU A 159 -0.84 -10.82 8.97
N LEU A 160 -0.98 -10.92 7.65
CA LEU A 160 -0.35 -11.98 6.85
C LEU A 160 0.47 -11.35 5.74
N ARG A 161 1.78 -11.63 5.71
CA ARG A 161 2.59 -11.39 4.51
C ARG A 161 2.72 -12.70 3.74
N CYS A 162 2.31 -12.70 2.49
CA CYS A 162 2.35 -13.87 1.61
C CYS A 162 2.55 -13.46 0.14
N ASN A 163 2.43 -14.44 -0.74
CA ASN A 163 2.50 -14.36 -2.20
C ASN A 163 3.87 -13.90 -2.71
N LEU A 164 4.64 -14.88 -3.18
CA LEU A 164 5.92 -14.67 -3.88
C LEU A 164 5.74 -14.02 -5.26
N SER A 165 4.56 -14.19 -5.84
CA SER A 165 4.22 -13.73 -7.18
C SER A 165 2.76 -13.32 -7.21
N GLU A 166 2.44 -12.35 -8.05
CA GLU A 166 1.08 -11.85 -8.23
C GLU A 166 0.14 -12.90 -8.84
N ILE A 167 0.70 -13.89 -9.55
CA ILE A 167 -0.08 -14.89 -10.29
C ILE A 167 -0.40 -16.16 -9.49
N TYR A 168 0.20 -16.36 -8.31
CA TYR A 168 -0.19 -17.45 -7.42
C TYR A 168 0.07 -17.19 -5.94
N SER A 169 -0.78 -17.77 -5.10
CA SER A 169 -0.64 -17.68 -3.65
C SER A 169 0.10 -18.88 -3.07
N ASN A 170 1.09 -18.63 -2.21
CA ASN A 170 1.83 -19.67 -1.50
C ASN A 170 1.12 -20.13 -0.21
N VAL A 171 -0.11 -19.67 0.02
CA VAL A 171 -0.88 -19.98 1.20
C VAL A 171 -2.33 -20.31 0.85
N LEU A 172 -2.93 -21.18 1.65
CA LEU A 172 -4.38 -21.31 1.74
C LEU A 172 -4.81 -20.78 3.10
N VAL A 173 -5.81 -19.90 3.12
CA VAL A 173 -6.40 -19.39 4.36
C VAL A 173 -7.77 -20.03 4.57
N THR A 174 -7.98 -20.58 5.76
CA THR A 174 -9.29 -21.02 6.23
C THR A 174 -9.79 -20.06 7.30
N ALA A 175 -11.00 -19.53 7.13
CA ALA A 175 -11.69 -18.74 8.13
C ALA A 175 -12.95 -19.45 8.59
N THR A 176 -13.11 -19.61 9.90
CA THR A 176 -14.31 -20.21 10.50
C THR A 176 -15.19 -19.17 11.17
N ASP A 177 -16.46 -19.51 11.43
CA ASP A 177 -17.41 -18.69 12.21
C ASP A 177 -17.89 -19.37 13.51
N GLY A 178 -17.30 -20.53 13.84
CA GLY A 178 -17.72 -21.40 14.94
C GLY A 178 -18.70 -22.51 14.58
N GLY A 179 -19.15 -22.61 13.32
CA GLY A 179 -19.98 -23.72 12.82
C GLY A 179 -19.73 -24.09 11.35
N GLY A 180 -19.27 -23.15 10.54
CA GLY A 180 -18.83 -23.31 9.15
C GLY A 180 -17.41 -22.78 8.92
N ALA A 181 -16.95 -22.95 7.69
CA ALA A 181 -15.64 -22.52 7.23
C ALA A 181 -15.68 -22.09 5.77
N ILE A 182 -14.87 -21.10 5.42
CA ILE A 182 -14.52 -20.79 4.04
C ILE A 182 -13.01 -20.96 3.83
N ASP A 183 -12.65 -21.34 2.62
CA ASP A 183 -11.28 -21.49 2.16
C ASP A 183 -11.03 -20.45 1.06
N PHE A 184 -9.95 -19.69 1.17
CA PHE A 184 -9.58 -18.69 0.17
C PHE A 184 -8.07 -18.48 0.07
N ARG A 185 -7.67 -17.84 -1.03
CA ARG A 185 -6.30 -17.40 -1.28
C ARG A 185 -6.32 -15.90 -1.49
N PRO A 186 -5.72 -15.10 -0.59
CA PRO A 186 -5.54 -13.66 -0.83
C PRO A 186 -4.81 -13.47 -2.16
N SER A 187 -5.35 -12.64 -3.03
CA SER A 187 -4.75 -12.29 -4.32
C SER A 187 -5.41 -11.01 -4.84
N LEU A 188 -4.70 -10.29 -5.70
CA LEU A 188 -5.22 -9.11 -6.37
C LEU A 188 -5.67 -9.46 -7.79
N SER A 189 -6.73 -8.78 -8.24
CA SER A 189 -7.14 -8.78 -9.63
C SER A 189 -6.11 -8.03 -10.47
N MET A 190 -5.65 -8.67 -11.53
CA MET A 190 -4.79 -8.03 -12.53
C MET A 190 -5.50 -6.95 -13.36
N GLU A 191 -6.82 -6.80 -13.22
CA GLU A 191 -7.62 -5.80 -13.94
C GLU A 191 -7.53 -4.42 -13.28
N ASN A 192 -7.66 -4.35 -11.96
CA ASN A 192 -7.79 -3.10 -11.22
C ASN A 192 -6.91 -3.02 -9.97
N GLY A 193 -6.12 -4.06 -9.66
CA GLY A 193 -5.28 -4.12 -8.47
C GLY A 193 -6.07 -4.22 -7.15
N HIS A 194 -7.38 -4.43 -7.21
CA HIS A 194 -8.20 -4.67 -6.02
C HIS A 194 -8.11 -6.14 -5.62
N LEU A 195 -8.48 -6.46 -4.39
CA LEU A 195 -8.64 -7.83 -3.93
C LEU A 195 -9.55 -8.58 -4.90
N GLN A 196 -9.08 -9.74 -5.37
CA GLN A 196 -9.85 -10.61 -6.25
C GLN A 196 -11.19 -10.95 -5.58
N GLU A 197 -12.29 -10.89 -6.35
CA GLU A 197 -13.60 -11.23 -5.84
C GLU A 197 -13.63 -12.71 -5.44
N ILE A 198 -13.77 -12.96 -4.13
CA ILE A 198 -13.79 -14.30 -3.54
C ILE A 198 -15.10 -14.48 -2.79
N ALA A 199 -15.83 -15.53 -3.13
CA ALA A 199 -17.09 -15.86 -2.45
C ALA A 199 -16.87 -16.04 -0.95
N GLY A 200 -17.64 -15.31 -0.13
CA GLY A 200 -17.54 -15.37 1.32
C GLY A 200 -16.46 -14.46 1.93
N VAL A 201 -15.73 -13.69 1.11
CA VAL A 201 -14.79 -12.67 1.58
C VAL A 201 -15.39 -11.27 1.42
N TYR A 202 -15.33 -10.47 2.48
CA TYR A 202 -15.68 -9.06 2.48
C TYR A 202 -14.39 -8.25 2.33
N ASP A 203 -14.26 -7.57 1.20
CA ASP A 203 -13.14 -6.66 0.96
C ASP A 203 -13.32 -5.38 1.80
N PHE A 204 -12.39 -5.14 2.72
CA PHE A 204 -12.33 -3.91 3.51
C PHE A 204 -11.06 -3.10 3.26
N SER A 205 -10.34 -3.39 2.16
CA SER A 205 -9.26 -2.54 1.66
C SER A 205 -9.71 -1.11 1.43
N ILE A 206 -8.74 -0.21 1.49
CA ILE A 206 -8.94 1.21 1.19
C ILE A 206 -8.11 1.53 -0.04
N TYR A 207 -8.74 1.45 -1.20
CA TYR A 207 -8.14 1.80 -2.47
C TYR A 207 -8.01 3.31 -2.60
N GLU A 208 -7.05 3.76 -3.41
CA GLU A 208 -7.02 5.15 -3.82
C GLU A 208 -8.22 5.38 -4.74
N GLU A 209 -8.99 6.44 -4.50
CA GLU A 209 -10.04 6.81 -5.43
C GLU A 209 -9.36 7.25 -6.72
N THR A 210 -9.46 6.43 -7.76
CA THR A 210 -9.18 6.90 -9.11
C THR A 210 -10.30 7.87 -9.47
N PRO A 211 -9.97 9.03 -10.06
CA PRO A 211 -10.98 10.00 -10.43
C PRO A 211 -11.90 9.34 -11.45
N ASP A 212 -13.20 9.36 -11.21
CA ASP A 212 -14.16 8.84 -12.16
C ASP A 212 -14.13 9.66 -13.46
N GLU A 213 -14.65 9.09 -14.56
CA GLU A 213 -14.64 9.75 -15.88
C GLU A 213 -15.30 11.14 -15.86
N ARG A 214 -16.31 11.35 -15.02
CA ARG A 214 -17.00 12.63 -14.90
C ARG A 214 -16.12 13.66 -14.19
N SER A 215 -15.38 13.25 -13.16
CA SER A 215 -14.38 14.10 -12.49
C SER A 215 -13.30 14.55 -13.47
N VAL A 216 -12.81 13.64 -14.32
CA VAL A 216 -11.84 13.97 -15.38
C VAL A 216 -12.45 14.91 -16.43
N GLN A 217 -13.70 14.67 -16.85
CA GLN A 217 -14.40 15.55 -17.80
C GLN A 217 -14.57 16.97 -17.26
N ILE A 218 -15.03 17.12 -16.02
CA ILE A 218 -15.20 18.43 -15.37
C ILE A 218 -13.85 19.17 -15.29
N ALA A 219 -12.78 18.48 -14.88
CA ALA A 219 -11.46 19.08 -14.81
C ALA A 219 -10.93 19.48 -16.21
N THR A 220 -11.24 18.70 -17.24
CA THR A 220 -10.92 19.04 -18.64
C THR A 220 -11.69 20.28 -19.10
N GLU A 221 -12.98 20.38 -18.77
CA GLU A 221 -13.82 21.55 -19.07
C GLU A 221 -13.26 22.81 -18.40
N ILE A 222 -12.91 22.74 -17.11
CA ILE A 222 -12.26 23.83 -16.38
C ILE A 222 -10.97 24.25 -17.06
N LEU A 223 -10.13 23.29 -17.47
CA LEU A 223 -8.86 23.59 -18.14
C LEU A 223 -9.07 24.29 -19.48
N LEU A 224 -10.13 23.94 -20.22
CA LEU A 224 -10.51 24.58 -21.49
C LEU A 224 -11.08 26.00 -21.33
N GLU A 225 -11.44 26.42 -20.11
CA GLU A 225 -11.82 27.81 -19.84
C GLU A 225 -10.60 28.75 -19.77
N ALA A 226 -9.38 28.23 -19.59
CA ALA A 226 -8.16 29.04 -19.60
C ALA A 226 -7.80 29.47 -21.03
N ASP A 227 -7.64 30.77 -21.25
CA ASP A 227 -7.40 31.35 -22.58
C ASP A 227 -6.17 30.73 -23.29
N GLU A 228 -5.07 30.52 -22.56
CA GLU A 228 -3.86 29.91 -23.15
C GLU A 228 -4.09 28.47 -23.63
N VAL A 229 -4.82 27.67 -22.85
CA VAL A 229 -5.13 26.28 -23.18
C VAL A 229 -6.10 26.25 -24.35
N LYS A 230 -7.16 27.06 -24.29
CA LYS A 230 -8.15 27.15 -25.36
C LYS A 230 -7.51 27.51 -26.70
N ASN A 231 -6.67 28.54 -26.73
CA ASN A 231 -5.97 28.97 -27.93
C ASN A 231 -5.04 27.86 -28.49
N ALA A 232 -4.36 27.14 -27.60
CA ALA A 232 -3.50 26.03 -27.99
C ALA A 232 -4.29 24.85 -28.61
N VAL A 233 -5.43 24.49 -28.01
CA VAL A 233 -6.31 23.44 -28.53
C VAL A 233 -6.94 23.86 -29.86
N GLU A 234 -7.37 25.12 -30.00
CA GLU A 234 -7.87 25.67 -31.27
C GLU A 234 -6.80 25.66 -32.38
N SER A 235 -5.52 25.70 -31.99
CA SER A 235 -4.37 25.59 -32.91
C SER A 235 -3.98 24.14 -33.25
N GLY A 236 -4.71 23.14 -32.73
CA GLY A 236 -4.55 21.72 -33.05
C GLY A 236 -3.87 20.88 -31.98
N MET A 237 -3.57 21.43 -30.80
CA MET A 237 -3.04 20.67 -29.66
C MET A 237 -4.14 19.85 -28.97
N LYS A 238 -3.75 18.81 -28.22
CA LYS A 238 -4.67 17.98 -27.43
C LYS A 238 -4.31 18.00 -25.95
N ILE A 239 -5.36 17.89 -25.14
CA ILE A 239 -5.27 17.68 -23.69
C ILE A 239 -5.50 16.20 -23.41
N ILE A 240 -4.64 15.60 -22.60
CA ILE A 240 -4.74 14.21 -22.17
C ILE A 240 -4.59 14.16 -20.65
N TYR A 241 -5.54 13.51 -19.98
CA TYR A 241 -5.39 13.16 -18.56
C TYR A 241 -4.31 12.08 -18.42
N THR A 242 -3.36 12.25 -17.50
CA THR A 242 -2.21 11.33 -17.42
C THR A 242 -2.49 10.05 -16.67
N GLY A 243 -3.63 9.96 -15.98
CA GLY A 243 -3.91 8.87 -15.03
C GLY A 243 -3.46 9.18 -13.60
N ASP A 244 -2.78 10.31 -13.39
CA ASP A 244 -2.18 10.65 -12.10
C ASP A 244 -2.94 11.73 -11.35
N THR A 245 -2.80 11.71 -10.02
CA THR A 245 -3.25 12.78 -9.12
C THR A 245 -2.08 13.17 -8.21
N GLN A 246 -1.82 14.48 -8.05
CA GLN A 246 -0.75 14.98 -7.20
C GLN A 246 -1.27 15.96 -6.16
N MET A 247 -0.67 15.95 -4.97
CA MET A 247 -0.92 16.97 -3.95
C MET A 247 -0.20 18.27 -4.30
N ILE A 248 -0.94 19.28 -4.75
CA ILE A 248 -0.44 20.63 -5.05
C ILE A 248 -1.05 21.60 -4.04
N GLU A 249 -0.20 22.31 -3.28
CA GLU A 249 -0.64 23.21 -2.19
C GLU A 249 -1.65 22.58 -1.19
N GLY A 250 -1.53 21.28 -0.95
CA GLY A 250 -2.42 20.54 -0.04
C GLY A 250 -3.76 20.10 -0.66
N ARG A 251 -3.93 20.22 -1.98
CA ARG A 251 -5.11 19.76 -2.72
C ARG A 251 -4.75 18.59 -3.66
N PRO A 252 -5.59 17.54 -3.76
CA PRO A 252 -5.40 16.50 -4.76
C PRO A 252 -5.83 17.01 -6.14
N CYS A 253 -4.88 17.20 -7.05
CA CYS A 253 -5.11 17.77 -8.38
C CYS A 253 -4.87 16.73 -9.47
N LEU A 254 -5.81 16.64 -10.41
CA LEU A 254 -5.72 15.78 -11.59
C LEU A 254 -4.70 16.36 -12.55
N LEU A 255 -3.82 15.50 -13.06
CA LEU A 255 -2.73 15.94 -13.92
C LEU A 255 -3.06 15.76 -15.40
N PHE A 256 -2.86 16.83 -16.16
CA PHE A 256 -3.13 16.89 -17.60
C PHE A 256 -1.87 17.28 -18.35
N ALA A 257 -1.68 16.66 -19.51
CA ALA A 257 -0.67 17.05 -20.47
C ALA A 257 -1.33 17.74 -21.66
N LEU A 258 -0.83 18.91 -22.02
CA LEU A 258 -1.16 19.60 -23.26
C LEU A 258 0.01 19.42 -24.23
N GLY A 259 -0.28 18.96 -25.44
CA GLY A 259 0.77 18.62 -26.40
C GLY A 259 0.27 18.45 -27.81
N THR A 260 1.21 18.29 -28.72
CA THR A 260 0.92 18.00 -30.12
C THR A 260 0.76 16.50 -30.30
N ASP A 261 -0.39 16.08 -30.82
CA ASP A 261 -0.69 14.68 -31.09
C ASP A 261 -0.47 14.36 -32.57
N SER A 262 0.50 13.49 -32.85
CA SER A 262 0.77 12.96 -34.18
C SER A 262 0.31 11.49 -34.25
N GLU A 263 0.15 10.92 -35.46
CA GLU A 263 -0.30 9.53 -35.61
C GLU A 263 0.62 8.51 -34.91
N GLU A 264 1.88 8.85 -34.63
CA GLU A 264 2.88 7.96 -34.02
C GLU A 264 3.15 8.26 -32.55
N GLN A 265 3.01 9.51 -32.10
CA GLN A 265 3.37 9.92 -30.73
C GLN A 265 2.70 11.22 -30.29
N PHE A 266 2.45 11.31 -28.99
CA PHE A 266 2.09 12.54 -28.30
C PHE A 266 3.32 13.23 -27.74
N VAL A 267 3.58 14.46 -28.16
CA VAL A 267 4.68 15.29 -27.64
C VAL A 267 4.11 16.29 -26.65
N ARG A 268 4.35 16.06 -25.36
CA ARG A 268 3.93 16.96 -24.27
C ARG A 268 4.71 18.28 -24.36
N GLU A 269 3.97 19.38 -24.29
CA GLU A 269 4.53 20.73 -24.25
C GLU A 269 4.31 21.40 -22.88
N HIS A 270 3.12 21.25 -22.30
CA HIS A 270 2.78 21.81 -20.98
C HIS A 270 2.13 20.76 -20.08
N TYR A 271 2.23 21.00 -18.77
CA TYR A 271 1.67 20.12 -17.76
C TYR A 271 0.83 20.95 -16.77
N TYR A 272 -0.38 20.49 -16.52
CA TYR A 272 -1.38 21.20 -15.75
C TYR A 272 -1.90 20.33 -14.61
N GLY A 273 -2.17 20.96 -13.47
CA GLY A 273 -2.84 20.34 -12.32
C GLY A 273 -4.19 21.02 -12.12
N VAL A 274 -5.27 20.25 -12.09
CA VAL A 274 -6.63 20.77 -11.91
C VAL A 274 -7.26 20.19 -10.66
N CYS A 275 -7.68 21.05 -9.74
CA CYS A 275 -8.36 20.67 -8.50
C CYS A 275 -9.36 21.74 -8.11
N ASP A 276 -10.56 21.31 -7.72
CA ASP A 276 -11.71 22.20 -7.53
C ASP A 276 -11.93 23.07 -8.79
N ASN A 277 -11.73 24.38 -8.69
CA ASN A 277 -11.78 25.35 -9.79
C ASN A 277 -10.43 26.05 -10.01
N LEU A 278 -9.33 25.45 -9.54
CA LEU A 278 -7.98 26.00 -9.69
C LEU A 278 -7.22 25.22 -10.75
N ILE A 279 -6.51 25.97 -11.58
CA ILE A 279 -5.58 25.44 -12.58
C ILE A 279 -4.18 25.83 -12.13
N TYR A 280 -3.30 24.84 -12.08
CA TYR A 280 -1.87 25.00 -11.85
C TYR A 280 -1.13 24.67 -13.14
N VAL A 281 -0.09 25.45 -13.46
CA VAL A 281 0.86 25.15 -14.54
C VAL A 281 2.20 24.75 -13.91
N TYR A 282 2.80 23.68 -14.44
CA TYR A 282 4.09 23.20 -13.97
C TYR A 282 5.22 23.92 -14.72
N ASP A 283 6.14 24.50 -13.96
CA ASP A 283 7.38 25.06 -14.48
C ASP A 283 8.52 24.04 -14.31
N ALA A 284 8.94 23.46 -15.43
CA ALA A 284 10.02 22.47 -15.46
C ALA A 284 11.41 23.06 -15.13
N VAL A 285 11.59 24.39 -15.20
CA VAL A 285 12.86 25.05 -14.87
C VAL A 285 13.03 25.18 -13.36
N SER A 286 11.97 25.59 -12.66
CA SER A 286 11.98 25.73 -11.21
C SER A 286 11.55 24.47 -10.47
N ASP A 287 11.01 23.46 -11.17
CA ASP A 287 10.39 22.26 -10.59
C ASP A 287 9.26 22.62 -9.60
N THR A 288 8.43 23.59 -9.98
CA THR A 288 7.33 24.08 -9.14
C THR A 288 6.02 24.24 -9.90
N TRP A 289 4.92 24.23 -9.14
CA TRP A 289 3.58 24.52 -9.63
C TRP A 289 3.22 25.98 -9.35
N ALA A 290 2.67 26.68 -10.34
CA ALA A 290 2.15 28.04 -10.20
C ALA A 290 0.67 28.09 -10.56
N VAL A 291 -0.11 28.92 -9.87
CA VAL A 291 -1.53 29.11 -10.20
C VAL A 291 -1.64 29.86 -11.53
N LEU A 292 -2.36 29.27 -12.47
CA LEU A 292 -2.62 29.86 -13.77
C LEU A 292 -3.66 30.99 -13.65
N GLY A 293 -3.42 32.12 -14.34
CA GLY A 293 -4.36 33.25 -14.38
C GLY A 293 -4.28 34.23 -13.19
N ARG A 294 -3.21 34.17 -12.38
CA ARG A 294 -2.92 35.19 -11.35
C ARG A 294 -1.85 36.16 -11.88
N GLU A 295 -2.27 37.17 -12.65
CA GLU A 295 -1.51 38.42 -12.86
C GLU A 295 -2.14 39.57 -12.05
#